data_AF-A0A955KSU1-F1
#
_entry.id   AF-A0A955KSU1-F1
#
_cell.length_a   1.000
_cell.length_b   1.000
_cell.length_c   1.000
_cell.angle_alpha   90.00
_cell.angle_beta   90.00
_cell.angle_gamma   90.00
#
_symmetry.space_group_name_H-M   'P 1'
#
loop_
_entity.id
_entity.type
_entity.pdbx_description
1 polymer ?
#
loop_
_entity_poly.entity_id
_entity_poly.type
_entity_poly.pdbx_seq_one_letter_code
_entity_poly.pdbx_strand_id
1 'polypeptide(L)'
;WIKFILALVGIIICVVFWYLIRSYKQLNTGKFSVIHEIEKSLPLALYKYEWEILGEGKDNKKYYPFSHIELFIPWVFGIIYALLGVYFLC
;
A
#
# COMPACT_ATOMS: atom_id res chain seq x y z
N TRP A 1 -29.45 -5.52 -13.81
CA TRP A 1 -29.34 -6.21 -12.50
C TRP A 1 -28.02 -6.96 -12.31
N ILE A 2 -27.76 -8.10 -12.96
CA ILE A 2 -26.48 -8.85 -12.76
C ILE A 2 -25.23 -7.99 -13.01
N LYS A 3 -25.21 -7.19 -14.10
CA LYS A 3 -24.07 -6.32 -14.43
C LYS A 3 -23.78 -5.27 -13.37
N PHE A 4 -24.83 -4.71 -12.76
CA PHE A 4 -24.73 -3.72 -11.70
C PHE A 4 -24.20 -4.35 -10.39
N ILE A 5 -24.72 -5.52 -10.02
CA ILE A 5 -24.23 -6.28 -8.86
C ILE A 5 -22.73 -6.61 -9.04
N LEU A 6 -22.31 -7.01 -10.23
CA LEU A 6 -20.91 -7.30 -10.52
C LEU A 6 -20.01 -6.07 -10.36
N ALA A 7 -20.46 -4.89 -10.83
CA ALA A 7 -19.75 -3.64 -10.64
C ALA A 7 -19.61 -3.28 -9.14
N LEU A 8 -20.69 -3.46 -8.37
CA LEU A 8 -20.70 -3.18 -6.93
C LEU A 8 -19.76 -4.12 -6.15
N VAL A 9 -19.74 -5.41 -6.50
CA VAL A 9 -18.78 -6.38 -5.96
C VAL A 9 -17.34 -5.98 -6.30
N GLY A 10 -17.08 -5.53 -7.53
CA GLY A 10 -15.77 -5.01 -7.94
C GLY A 10 -15.29 -3.85 -7.08
N ILE A 11 -16.17 -2.88 -6.78
CA ILE A 11 -15.87 -1.76 -5.87
C ILE A 11 -15.54 -2.26 -4.46
N ILE A 12 -16.33 -3.18 -3.91
CA ILE A 12 -16.09 -3.74 -2.57
C ILE A 12 -14.71 -4.43 -2.53
N ILE A 13 -14.37 -5.22 -3.54
CA ILE A 13 -13.06 -5.88 -3.64
C ILE A 13 -11.94 -4.85 -3.66
N CYS A 14 -12.07 -3.76 -4.44
CA CYS A 14 -11.08 -2.69 -4.45
C CYS A 14 -10.89 -2.03 -3.08
N VAL A 15 -11.98 -1.79 -2.35
CA VAL A 15 -11.92 -1.23 -0.98
C VAL A 15 -11.22 -2.19 -0.02
N VAL A 16 -11.59 -3.47 -0.04
CA VAL A 16 -10.94 -4.49 0.80
C VAL A 16 -9.46 -4.62 0.47
N PHE A 17 -9.10 -4.63 -0.81
CA PHE A 17 -7.72 -4.70 -1.27
C PHE A 17 -6.90 -3.49 -0.82
N TRP A 18 -7.49 -2.30 -0.85
CA TRP A 18 -6.86 -1.09 -0.31
C TRP A 18 -6.58 -1.21 1.20
N TYR A 19 -7.53 -1.73 1.98
CA TYR A 19 -7.33 -1.98 3.41
C TYR A 19 -6.23 -3.02 3.68
N LEU A 20 -6.17 -4.08 2.88
CA LEU A 20 -5.13 -5.10 2.99
C LEU A 20 -3.73 -4.48 2.80
N ILE A 21 -3.50 -3.75 1.70
CA ILE A 21 -2.21 -3.10 1.43
C ILE A 21 -1.82 -2.17 2.59
N ARG A 22 -2.79 -1.38 3.10
CA ARG A 22 -2.55 -0.49 4.23
C ARG A 22 -2.13 -1.26 5.49
N SER A 23 -2.81 -2.37 5.79
CA SER A 23 -2.49 -3.23 6.93
C SER A 23 -1.09 -3.84 6.83
N TYR A 24 -0.72 -4.35 5.64
CA TYR A 24 0.63 -4.87 5.39
C TYR A 24 1.70 -3.80 5.58
N LYS A 25 1.44 -2.56 5.13
CA LYS A 25 2.37 -1.44 5.35
C LYS A 25 2.55 -1.14 6.84
N GLN A 26 1.47 -1.13 7.62
CA GLN A 26 1.53 -0.91 9.06
C GLN A 26 2.32 -2.02 9.78
N LEU A 27 2.07 -3.28 9.40
CA LEU A 27 2.77 -4.42 9.98
C LEU A 27 4.28 -4.37 9.71
N ASN A 28 4.68 -4.08 8.46
CA ASN A 28 6.09 -3.94 8.12
C ASN A 28 6.74 -2.79 8.89
N THR A 29 6.05 -1.64 9.00
CA THR A 29 6.55 -0.49 9.77
C THR A 29 6.79 -0.88 11.24
N GLY A 30 5.83 -1.59 11.85
CA GLY A 30 5.98 -2.09 13.22
C GLY A 30 7.15 -3.07 13.37
N LYS A 31 7.28 -4.03 12.45
CA LYS A 31 8.38 -5.00 12.46
C LYS A 31 9.76 -4.32 12.38
N PHE A 32 9.93 -3.36 11.47
CA PHE A 32 11.18 -2.61 11.35
C PHE A 32 11.45 -1.72 12.56
N SER A 33 10.42 -1.14 13.18
CA SER A 33 10.58 -0.39 14.43
C SER A 33 11.14 -1.26 15.55
N VAL A 34 10.63 -2.48 15.71
CA VAL A 34 11.13 -3.42 16.74
C VAL A 34 12.57 -3.85 16.43
N ILE A 35 12.89 -4.14 15.16
CA ILE A 35 14.26 -4.46 14.74
C ILE A 35 15.20 -3.31 15.09
N HIS A 36 14.81 -2.08 14.78
CA HIS A 36 15.63 -0.90 15.04
C HIS A 36 15.87 -0.65 16.54
N GLU A 37 14.88 -0.91 17.39
CA GLU A 37 15.06 -0.87 18.86
C GLU A 37 16.07 -1.92 19.34
N ILE A 38 16.00 -3.14 18.78
CA ILE A 38 16.96 -4.20 19.09
C ILE A 38 18.37 -3.79 18.62
N GLU A 39 18.50 -3.23 17.41
CA GLU A 39 19.78 -2.79 16.84
C GLU A 39 20.50 -1.75 17.70
N LYS A 40 19.82 -0.94 18.52
CA LYS A 40 20.47 -0.03 19.47
C LYS A 40 21.36 -0.75 20.48
N SER A 41 21.09 -2.03 20.73
CA SER A 41 21.85 -2.88 21.65
C SER A 41 22.91 -3.73 20.95
N LEU A 42 22.94 -3.71 19.61
CA LEU A 42 23.94 -4.42 18.81
C LEU A 42 25.08 -3.49 18.40
N PRO A 43 26.31 -4.03 18.24
CA PRO A 43 27.46 -3.25 17.79
C PRO A 43 27.35 -2.80 16.32
N LEU A 44 26.48 -3.45 15.53
CA LEU A 44 26.26 -3.16 14.12
C LEU A 44 24.74 -3.03 13.87
N ALA A 45 24.31 -1.83 13.47
CA ALA A 45 22.92 -1.53 13.12
C ALA A 45 22.75 -1.55 11.60
N LEU A 46 22.66 -2.77 11.04
CA LEU A 46 22.67 -3.00 9.60
C LEU A 46 21.44 -2.42 8.90
N TYR A 47 20.25 -2.61 9.46
CA TYR A 47 19.00 -2.09 8.90
C TYR A 47 18.91 -0.57 9.05
N LYS A 48 19.43 0.00 10.16
CA LYS A 48 19.61 1.46 10.26
C LYS A 48 20.48 2.01 9.14
N TYR A 49 21.62 1.37 8.90
CA TYR A 49 22.56 1.80 7.87
C TYR A 49 22.00 1.62 6.46
N GLU A 50 21.29 0.51 6.20
CA GLU A 50 20.53 0.30 4.96
C GLU A 50 19.51 1.43 4.75
N TRP A 51 18.74 1.78 5.77
CA TRP A 51 17.75 2.87 5.70
C TRP A 51 18.40 4.23 5.40
N GLU A 52 19.58 4.51 5.96
CA GLU A 52 20.37 5.71 5.68
C GLU A 52 20.87 5.74 4.22
N ILE A 53 21.38 4.61 3.70
CA ILE A 53 21.79 4.48 2.29
C ILE A 53 20.59 4.72 1.36
N LEU A 54 19.43 4.17 1.71
CA LEU A 54 18.17 4.35 0.99
C LEU A 54 17.59 5.78 1.13
N GLY A 55 18.28 6.67 1.85
CA GLY A 55 17.92 8.09 1.95
C GLY A 55 16.79 8.36 2.93
N GLU A 56 16.56 7.46 3.89
CA GLU A 56 15.56 7.57 4.96
C GLU A 56 14.12 7.87 4.48
N GLY A 57 13.81 7.55 3.22
CA GLY A 57 12.54 7.92 2.59
C GLY A 57 12.39 9.41 2.25
N LYS A 58 13.45 10.22 2.38
CA LYS A 58 13.50 11.64 1.97
C LYS A 58 13.94 11.82 0.53
N ASP A 59 14.78 10.91 0.02
CA ASP A 59 15.29 10.97 -1.35
C ASP A 59 14.54 10.00 -2.27
N ASN A 60 13.52 10.54 -2.96
CA ASN A 60 12.70 9.79 -3.92
C ASN A 60 13.51 9.21 -5.10
N LYS A 61 14.77 9.64 -5.31
CA LYS A 61 15.66 9.04 -6.32
C LYS A 61 16.35 7.77 -5.84
N LYS A 62 16.53 7.60 -4.52
CA LYS A 62 17.21 6.44 -3.92
C LYS A 62 16.25 5.34 -3.52
N TYR A 63 15.06 5.71 -3.03
CA TYR A 63 14.03 4.75 -2.65
C TYR A 63 12.66 5.31 -3.00
N TYR A 64 12.02 4.69 -3.99
CA TYR A 64 10.64 4.97 -4.30
C TYR A 64 9.75 4.02 -3.48
N PRO A 65 8.93 4.53 -2.55
CA PRO A 65 8.07 3.65 -1.76
C PRO A 65 7.04 3.01 -2.71
N PHE A 66 7.24 1.73 -3.04
CA PHE A 66 6.31 0.93 -3.86
C PHE A 66 4.87 0.98 -3.32
N SER A 67 4.71 1.21 -2.01
CA SER A 67 3.42 1.41 -1.36
C SER A 67 2.55 2.51 -1.97
N HIS A 68 3.12 3.56 -2.58
CA HIS A 68 2.31 4.61 -3.21
C HIS A 68 1.70 4.15 -4.54
N ILE A 69 2.43 3.35 -5.31
CA ILE A 69 1.95 2.78 -6.57
C ILE A 69 0.93 1.68 -6.27
N GLU A 70 1.19 0.84 -5.28
CA GLU A 70 0.28 -0.23 -4.86
C GLU A 70 -1.05 0.33 -4.34
N LEU A 71 -1.04 1.47 -3.63
CA LEU A 71 -2.27 2.11 -3.18
C LEU A 71 -3.09 2.72 -4.33
N PHE A 72 -2.44 3.07 -5.45
CA PHE A 72 -3.10 3.69 -6.60
C PHE A 72 -3.91 2.67 -7.42
N ILE A 73 -3.43 1.43 -7.49
CA ILE A 73 -4.10 0.33 -8.20
C ILE A 73 -5.58 0.18 -7.81
N PRO A 74 -5.95 -0.02 -6.53
CA PRO A 74 -7.36 -0.19 -6.15
C PRO A 74 -8.20 1.07 -6.42
N TRP A 75 -7.60 2.27 -6.44
CA TRP A 75 -8.31 3.49 -6.81
C TRP A 75 -8.65 3.53 -8.31
N VAL A 76 -7.70 3.20 -9.18
CA VAL A 76 -7.93 3.14 -10.63
C VAL A 76 -9.02 2.13 -10.96
N PHE A 77 -8.92 0.91 -10.43
CA PHE A 77 -9.94 -0.11 -10.63
C PHE A 77 -11.29 0.28 -10.02
N GLY A 78 -11.29 0.88 -8.82
CA GLY A 78 -12.50 1.38 -8.16
C GLY A 78 -13.25 2.43 -9.00
N ILE A 79 -12.52 3.38 -9.60
CA ILE A 79 -13.10 4.40 -10.51
C ILE A 79 -13.70 3.74 -11.75
N ILE A 80 -13.00 2.77 -12.35
CA ILE A 80 -13.50 2.05 -13.52
C ILE A 80 -14.81 1.31 -13.19
N TYR A 81 -14.85 0.59 -12.06
CA TYR A 81 -16.07 -0.10 -11.63
C TYR A 81 -17.21 0.87 -11.30
N ALA A 82 -16.92 2.04 -10.73
CA ALA A 82 -17.91 3.08 -10.48
C ALA A 82 -18.51 3.62 -11.78
N LEU A 83 -17.68 3.94 -12.78
CA LEU A 83 -18.14 4.40 -14.10
C LEU A 83 -18.98 3.33 -14.82
N LEU A 84 -18.56 2.06 -14.77
CA LEU A 84 -19.32 0.95 -15.32
C LEU A 84 -20.67 0.78 -14.60
N GLY A 85 -20.70 0.94 -13.28
CA GLY A 85 -21.92 0.90 -12.48
C GLY A 85 -22.93 1.98 -12.89
N VAL A 86 -22.46 3.22 -13.10
CA VAL A 86 -23.29 4.33 -13.60
C VAL A 86 -23.79 4.05 -15.02
N TYR A 87 -22.91 3.58 -15.91
CA TYR A 87 -23.28 3.23 -17.28
C TYR A 87 -24.34 2.12 -17.35
N PHE A 88 -24.31 1.14 -16.44
CA PHE A 88 -25.33 0.08 -16.39
C PHE A 88 -26.65 0.52 -15.74
N LEU A 89 -26.68 1.69 -15.09
CA LEU A 89 -27.86 2.29 -14.47
C LEU A 89 -28.59 3.25 -15.42
N CYS A 90 -27.84 3.97 -16.26
CA CYS A 90 -28.37 4.76 -17.38
C CYS A 90 -28.89 3.85 -18.50
#